data_AF-G2LHX8-F1
#
_entry.id   AF-G2LHX8-F1
#
_cell.length_a   1.000
_cell.length_b   1.000
_cell.length_c   1.000
_cell.angle_alpha   90.00
_cell.angle_beta   90.00
_cell.angle_gamma   90.00
#
_symmetry.space_group_name_H-M   'P 1'
#
loop_
_entity.id
_entity.type
_entity.pdbx_description
1 polymer ?
#
loop_
_entity_poly.entity_id
_entity_poly.type
_entity_poly.pdbx_seq_one_letter_code
_entity_poly.pdbx_strand_id
1 'polypeptide(L)'
;MPSDEPLSPQPESEADSAPDTDRVSGEASGETAPGRNPTAASGEAAAATATPATVEAVNGTPDRNREVRCRYCGQRNRVRADWTPRAGVRCGRCRLPLDEQTHRKFPGLSPREYIHPLDSQALETLQLIPGIDPLLKKALEITGETYLRVMFTANGVKVSEKQCPDLHAKLEVACQTLGIRELPELYLSVTNPLGGGGLGFNAFTSGVERPFIVLFTPLIERLDDIEVLAVIAHELGHIHCHHLLYKVAAELLFQLGSYALSRAPLPPGVSDLLTWPVRSALLTWYQKAELSCDRAAQLVVQEPHVLTKLMMKLAGGTLTSRLNHEEFIAQARAFDQRNESNFVDRFWTWQIASGRTHPFPIWRVSEILKWTESEDGYKKLMKPAALATLS
;
A
#
# COMPACT_ATOMS: atom_id res chain seq x y z
N MET A 1 24.48 -64.02 10.32
CA MET A 1 25.38 -64.87 9.52
C MET A 1 24.52 -65.76 8.63
N PRO A 2 24.79 -65.89 7.33
CA PRO A 2 25.91 -65.37 6.53
C PRO A 2 25.42 -64.31 5.49
N SER A 3 26.17 -63.56 4.69
CA SER A 3 27.61 -63.39 4.44
C SER A 3 27.83 -62.16 3.53
N ASP A 4 28.75 -61.29 3.93
CA ASP A 4 29.79 -60.50 3.23
C ASP A 4 29.74 -60.21 1.70
N GLU A 5 29.68 -58.90 1.38
CA GLU A 5 30.60 -58.04 0.55
C GLU A 5 31.12 -58.45 -0.86
N PRO A 6 31.80 -57.58 -1.66
CA PRO A 6 31.89 -56.09 -1.71
C PRO A 6 31.85 -55.51 -3.17
N LEU A 7 31.90 -54.18 -3.36
CA LEU A 7 32.93 -53.47 -4.19
C LEU A 7 32.64 -51.95 -4.38
N SER A 8 33.55 -51.16 -3.80
CA SER A 8 34.28 -49.94 -4.22
C SER A 8 33.72 -48.87 -5.21
N PRO A 9 34.21 -47.61 -5.10
CA PRO A 9 33.68 -46.41 -5.79
C PRO A 9 34.57 -45.84 -6.92
N GLN A 10 34.08 -44.75 -7.56
CA GLN A 10 34.75 -43.71 -8.39
C GLN A 10 34.70 -43.93 -9.93
N PRO A 11 34.92 -42.92 -10.82
CA PRO A 11 35.27 -41.50 -10.61
C PRO A 11 34.51 -40.46 -11.49
N GLU A 12 34.90 -39.19 -11.29
CA GLU A 12 34.69 -37.97 -12.06
C GLU A 12 35.10 -38.06 -13.54
N SER A 13 34.50 -37.21 -14.40
CA SER A 13 35.07 -36.86 -15.71
C SER A 13 34.89 -35.36 -16.00
N GLU A 14 35.98 -34.61 -15.89
CA GLU A 14 36.20 -33.31 -16.54
C GLU A 14 36.77 -33.50 -17.96
N ALA A 15 36.75 -32.38 -18.71
CA ALA A 15 37.39 -32.10 -20.01
C ALA A 15 36.56 -32.52 -21.25
N ASP A 16 36.48 -31.76 -22.34
CA ASP A 16 37.40 -30.72 -22.81
C ASP A 16 36.78 -29.89 -23.96
N SER A 17 37.37 -28.71 -24.18
CA SER A 17 37.64 -28.07 -25.48
C SER A 17 36.53 -27.48 -26.37
N ALA A 18 36.68 -26.17 -26.62
CA ALA A 18 36.24 -25.48 -27.84
C ALA A 18 37.01 -25.99 -29.09
N PRO A 19 36.52 -25.68 -30.31
CA PRO A 19 37.30 -24.69 -31.06
C PRO A 19 36.47 -23.66 -31.85
N ASP A 20 37.14 -22.55 -32.08
CA ASP A 20 36.85 -21.42 -32.94
C ASP A 20 37.09 -21.77 -34.44
N THR A 21 36.36 -21.14 -35.37
CA THR A 21 36.86 -20.52 -36.64
C THR A 21 35.76 -20.25 -37.69
N ASP A 22 35.78 -18.98 -38.15
CA ASP A 22 35.58 -18.48 -39.53
C ASP A 22 34.22 -18.60 -40.26
N ARG A 23 33.73 -17.66 -41.08
CA ARG A 23 34.04 -16.26 -41.49
C ARG A 23 32.98 -15.85 -42.53
N VAL A 24 33.03 -14.57 -42.98
CA VAL A 24 32.44 -13.92 -44.20
C VAL A 24 31.20 -13.06 -43.89
N SER A 25 31.06 -11.78 -44.29
CA SER A 25 31.91 -10.62 -44.67
C SER A 25 31.00 -9.43 -45.03
N GLY A 26 31.48 -8.18 -44.90
CA GLY A 26 30.92 -6.97 -45.55
C GLY A 26 30.94 -5.74 -44.63
N GLU A 27 32.10 -5.09 -44.43
CA GLU A 27 32.52 -3.81 -45.05
C GLU A 27 31.87 -2.56 -44.40
N ALA A 28 32.61 -1.82 -43.56
CA ALA A 28 33.43 -0.61 -43.85
C ALA A 28 32.58 0.68 -43.77
N SER A 29 32.93 1.79 -43.10
CA SER A 29 34.20 2.50 -42.82
C SER A 29 33.91 3.60 -41.76
N GLY A 30 34.74 3.84 -40.72
CA GLY A 30 35.77 4.91 -40.63
C GLY A 30 35.17 6.26 -40.17
N GLU A 31 35.66 7.08 -39.22
CA GLU A 31 36.99 7.31 -38.63
C GLU A 31 36.87 8.18 -37.34
N THR A 32 37.40 7.66 -36.23
CA THR A 32 38.39 8.26 -35.30
C THR A 32 38.42 9.78 -34.95
N ALA A 33 38.32 10.06 -33.64
CA ALA A 33 39.10 11.09 -32.91
C ALA A 33 40.37 10.42 -32.30
N PRO A 34 41.31 11.05 -31.52
CA PRO A 34 41.36 12.40 -30.92
C PRO A 34 42.79 13.07 -30.89
N GLY A 35 42.93 14.26 -30.27
CA GLY A 35 44.27 14.78 -29.89
C GLY A 35 44.31 16.17 -29.20
N ARG A 36 44.81 16.20 -27.95
CA ARG A 36 45.29 17.37 -27.15
C ARG A 36 46.59 17.94 -27.78
N ASN A 37 47.13 19.15 -27.57
CA ASN A 37 47.24 20.10 -26.43
C ASN A 37 47.83 21.47 -26.95
N PRO A 38 48.14 22.49 -26.09
CA PRO A 38 48.12 23.93 -26.41
C PRO A 38 49.50 24.59 -26.66
N THR A 39 49.50 25.83 -27.19
CA THR A 39 50.58 26.83 -27.00
C THR A 39 50.08 28.26 -27.27
N ALA A 40 50.83 29.24 -26.73
CA ALA A 40 50.42 30.58 -26.35
C ALA A 40 50.83 31.72 -27.32
N ALA A 41 50.15 32.86 -27.11
CA ALA A 41 50.60 34.26 -27.20
C ALA A 41 51.04 34.88 -28.55
N SER A 42 50.36 35.95 -28.98
CA SER A 42 50.88 37.35 -29.01
C SER A 42 49.99 38.30 -29.84
N GLY A 43 49.91 39.57 -29.39
CA GLY A 43 49.52 40.78 -30.14
C GLY A 43 48.02 40.92 -30.51
N GLU A 44 47.37 42.08 -30.47
CA GLU A 44 47.74 43.47 -30.26
C GLU A 44 46.45 44.26 -29.93
N ALA A 45 46.61 45.35 -29.20
CA ALA A 45 45.54 46.21 -28.73
C ALA A 45 44.95 47.09 -29.84
N ALA A 46 43.63 47.23 -29.85
CA ALA A 46 42.95 48.34 -30.50
C ALA A 46 41.86 48.88 -29.56
N ALA A 47 42.07 50.11 -29.11
CA ALA A 47 41.17 50.86 -28.25
C ALA A 47 39.92 51.31 -29.04
N ALA A 48 38.73 51.04 -28.50
CA ALA A 48 37.51 51.72 -28.90
C ALA A 48 36.69 52.08 -27.64
N THR A 49 36.70 53.39 -27.42
CA THR A 49 35.94 54.26 -26.53
C THR A 49 34.60 53.72 -26.01
N ALA A 50 34.48 53.77 -24.68
CA ALA A 50 33.25 53.50 -23.93
C ALA A 50 32.14 54.53 -24.26
N THR A 51 30.94 54.01 -24.53
CA THR A 51 29.69 54.77 -24.47
C THR A 51 29.01 54.37 -23.16
N PRO A 52 28.50 55.29 -22.31
CA PRO A 52 27.86 54.88 -21.06
C PRO A 52 26.51 54.27 -21.41
N ALA A 53 26.42 52.94 -21.34
CA ALA A 53 25.14 52.25 -21.34
C ALA A 53 24.40 52.67 -20.06
N THR A 54 23.31 53.40 -20.27
CA THR A 54 22.28 53.65 -19.27
C THR A 54 21.93 52.35 -18.57
N VAL A 55 22.06 52.34 -17.25
CA VAL A 55 21.51 51.29 -16.39
C VAL A 55 19.99 51.35 -16.56
N GLU A 56 19.46 50.58 -17.51
CA GLU A 56 18.04 50.26 -17.54
C GLU A 56 17.74 49.57 -16.20
N ALA A 57 16.93 50.24 -15.39
CA ALA A 57 16.29 49.61 -14.25
C ALA A 57 15.63 48.33 -14.77
N VAL A 58 16.09 47.18 -14.28
CA VAL A 58 15.41 45.91 -14.43
C VAL A 58 14.04 46.13 -13.79
N ASN A 59 13.05 46.48 -14.62
CA ASN A 59 11.64 46.42 -14.26
C ASN A 59 11.38 44.96 -13.92
N GLY A 60 11.53 44.63 -12.64
CA GLY A 60 11.15 43.34 -12.11
C GLY A 60 9.70 43.11 -12.50
N THR A 61 9.47 42.13 -13.39
CA THR A 61 8.14 41.60 -13.63
C THR A 61 7.48 41.37 -12.27
N PRO A 62 6.28 41.93 -12.01
CA PRO A 62 5.63 41.76 -10.72
C PRO A 62 5.52 40.26 -10.45
N ASP A 63 5.95 39.82 -9.27
CA ASP A 63 5.94 38.41 -8.88
C ASP A 63 4.51 37.88 -9.00
N ARG A 64 4.22 37.20 -10.12
CA ARG A 64 2.89 36.69 -10.46
C ARG A 64 2.58 35.39 -9.72
N ASN A 65 3.19 35.16 -8.57
CA ASN A 65 3.01 33.96 -7.79
C ASN A 65 2.27 34.27 -6.49
N ARG A 66 1.41 33.34 -6.07
CA ARG A 66 0.72 33.34 -4.78
C ARG A 66 1.18 32.14 -3.95
N GLU A 67 1.14 32.28 -2.63
CA GLU A 67 1.44 31.19 -1.71
C GLU A 67 0.17 30.43 -1.33
N VAL A 68 0.20 29.10 -1.44
CA VAL A 68 -0.90 28.21 -1.05
C VAL A 68 -0.36 27.15 -0.09
N ARG A 69 -1.06 26.96 1.03
CA ARG A 69 -0.75 25.91 2.00
C ARG A 69 -1.39 24.60 1.58
N CYS A 70 -0.62 23.52 1.55
CA CYS A 70 -1.15 22.18 1.30
C CYS A 70 -2.10 21.77 2.43
N ARG A 71 -3.35 21.43 2.10
CA ARG A 71 -4.36 20.99 3.06
C ARG A 71 -3.94 19.75 3.85
N TYR A 72 -3.16 18.86 3.24
CA TYR A 72 -2.76 17.58 3.85
C TYR A 72 -1.60 17.73 4.85
N CYS A 73 -0.44 18.21 4.40
CA CYS A 73 0.80 18.26 5.18
C CYS A 73 1.17 19.65 5.69
N GLY A 74 0.40 20.69 5.35
CA GLY A 74 0.66 22.06 5.79
C GLY A 74 1.83 22.77 5.14
N GLN A 75 2.53 22.15 4.17
CA GLN A 75 3.62 22.76 3.41
C GLN A 75 3.14 24.01 2.65
N ARG A 76 3.93 25.09 2.67
CA ARG A 76 3.71 26.27 1.81
C ARG A 76 4.26 26.00 0.41
N ASN A 77 3.47 26.28 -0.62
CA ASN A 77 3.81 26.08 -2.02
C ASN A 77 3.60 27.38 -2.78
N ARG A 78 4.51 27.72 -3.69
CA ARG A 78 4.32 28.84 -4.62
C ARG A 78 3.62 28.34 -5.86
N VAL A 79 2.52 28.98 -6.23
CA VAL A 79 1.74 28.68 -7.44
C VAL A 79 1.54 29.97 -8.23
N ARG A 80 1.18 29.88 -9.51
CA ARG A 80 0.86 31.06 -10.32
C ARG A 80 -0.37 31.79 -9.76
N ALA A 81 -0.47 33.10 -9.97
CA ALA A 81 -1.56 33.92 -9.46
C ALA A 81 -2.94 33.48 -9.99
N ASP A 82 -2.99 32.95 -11.21
CA ASP A 82 -4.17 32.40 -11.87
C ASP A 82 -4.46 30.93 -11.52
N TRP A 83 -3.69 30.34 -10.59
CA TRP A 83 -3.92 28.97 -10.15
C TRP A 83 -5.32 28.82 -9.52
N THR A 84 -6.03 27.78 -9.96
CA THR A 84 -7.30 27.34 -9.37
C THR A 84 -7.12 25.99 -8.67
N PRO A 85 -7.92 25.69 -7.63
CA PRO A 85 -8.02 24.34 -7.08
C PRO A 85 -8.25 23.30 -8.17
N ARG A 86 -7.72 22.09 -7.98
CA ARG A 86 -7.83 20.97 -8.95
C ARG A 86 -7.16 21.18 -10.31
N ALA A 87 -6.36 22.23 -10.49
CA ALA A 87 -5.53 22.44 -11.69
C ALA A 87 -4.36 21.43 -11.85
N GLY A 88 -4.39 20.29 -11.14
CA GLY A 88 -3.35 19.25 -11.20
C GLY A 88 -2.01 19.61 -10.53
N VAL A 89 -1.90 20.78 -9.90
CA VAL A 89 -0.68 21.18 -9.18
C VAL A 89 -0.52 20.38 -7.90
N ARG A 90 0.69 19.83 -7.69
CA ARG A 90 1.02 18.96 -6.57
C ARG A 90 1.88 19.69 -5.53
N CYS A 91 1.73 19.30 -4.27
CA CYS A 91 2.56 19.80 -3.19
C CYS A 91 4.03 19.39 -3.37
N GLY A 92 4.97 20.30 -3.11
CA GLY A 92 6.41 20.03 -3.18
C GLY A 92 6.93 19.04 -2.14
N ARG A 93 6.21 18.81 -1.03
CA ARG A 93 6.58 17.85 0.02
C ARG A 93 5.90 16.50 -0.17
N CYS A 94 4.58 16.44 -0.03
CA CYS A 94 3.84 15.16 -0.03
C CYS A 94 3.37 14.71 -1.42
N ARG A 95 3.55 15.55 -2.46
CA ARG A 95 3.08 15.30 -3.85
C ARG A 95 1.57 15.15 -4.03
N LEU A 96 0.79 15.30 -2.97
CA LEU A 96 -0.68 15.32 -3.03
C LEU A 96 -1.20 16.57 -3.75
N PRO A 97 -2.38 16.48 -4.41
CA PRO A 97 -2.97 17.61 -5.12
C PRO A 97 -3.24 18.77 -4.17
N LEU A 98 -2.88 19.99 -4.61
CA LEU A 98 -3.24 21.21 -3.91
C LEU A 98 -4.72 21.52 -4.13
N ASP A 99 -5.39 21.86 -3.04
CA ASP A 99 -6.80 22.26 -3.01
C ASP A 99 -6.98 23.25 -1.84
N GLU A 100 -7.97 24.13 -1.96
CA GLU A 100 -8.35 25.11 -0.93
C GLU A 100 -9.29 24.52 0.12
N GLN A 101 -9.92 23.39 -0.16
CA GLN A 101 -10.76 22.70 0.80
C GLN A 101 -9.96 22.33 2.05
N THR A 102 -10.57 22.52 3.23
CA THR A 102 -9.94 22.13 4.48
C THR A 102 -9.86 20.62 4.56
N HIS A 103 -8.71 20.09 4.98
CA HIS A 103 -8.55 18.68 5.29
C HIS A 103 -8.81 18.46 6.78
N ARG A 104 -9.75 17.59 7.12
CA ARG A 104 -10.09 17.32 8.51
C ARG A 104 -9.08 16.36 9.14
N LYS A 105 -8.65 16.64 10.38
CA LYS A 105 -7.86 15.73 11.20
C LYS A 105 -8.73 15.18 12.33
N PHE A 106 -8.49 13.94 12.73
CA PHE A 106 -9.23 13.25 13.78
C PHE A 106 -8.29 12.76 14.90
N PRO A 107 -7.66 13.66 15.67
CA PRO A 107 -6.65 13.29 16.68
C PRO A 107 -7.20 12.44 17.84
N GLY A 108 -8.53 12.35 18.00
CA GLY A 108 -9.21 11.53 19.01
C GLY A 108 -10.16 10.50 18.42
N LEU A 109 -9.98 10.11 17.15
CA LEU A 109 -10.82 9.10 16.50
C LEU A 109 -10.68 7.75 17.21
N SER A 110 -11.77 7.21 17.74
CA SER A 110 -11.81 5.82 18.16
C SER A 110 -12.08 4.92 16.96
N PRO A 111 -11.41 3.75 16.83
CA PRO A 111 -11.76 2.75 15.82
C PRO A 111 -13.24 2.39 15.80
N ARG A 112 -13.89 2.38 16.97
CA ARG A 112 -15.33 2.07 17.13
C ARG A 112 -16.25 3.02 16.36
N GLU A 113 -15.78 4.22 16.02
CA GLU A 113 -16.58 5.21 15.31
C GLU A 113 -16.69 4.94 13.80
N TYR A 114 -15.76 4.17 13.23
CA TYR A 114 -15.77 3.87 11.80
C TYR A 114 -15.67 2.37 11.47
N ILE A 115 -15.35 1.50 12.43
CA ILE A 115 -15.25 0.05 12.21
C ILE A 115 -16.49 -0.49 11.49
N HIS A 116 -16.27 -1.39 10.54
CA HIS A 116 -17.36 -2.00 9.80
C HIS A 116 -18.20 -2.90 10.72
N PRO A 117 -19.54 -2.86 10.68
CA PRO A 117 -20.36 -3.73 11.53
C PRO A 117 -20.05 -5.23 11.36
N LEU A 118 -19.77 -5.65 10.13
CA LEU A 118 -19.36 -7.04 9.84
C LEU A 118 -18.01 -7.40 10.48
N ASP A 119 -17.12 -6.43 10.66
CA ASP A 119 -15.83 -6.65 11.32
C ASP A 119 -16.01 -6.74 12.83
N SER A 120 -16.70 -5.78 13.45
CA SER A 120 -16.95 -5.79 14.89
C SER A 120 -17.70 -7.04 15.33
N GLN A 121 -18.74 -7.47 14.60
CA GLN A 121 -19.49 -8.69 14.90
C GLN A 121 -18.64 -9.96 14.77
N ALA A 122 -17.80 -10.03 13.74
CA ALA A 122 -16.92 -11.17 13.54
C ALA A 122 -15.83 -11.24 14.62
N LEU A 123 -15.32 -10.09 15.07
CA LEU A 123 -14.36 -9.99 16.16
C LEU A 123 -14.99 -10.34 17.51
N GLU A 124 -16.19 -9.84 17.81
CA GLU A 124 -16.96 -10.20 19.01
C GLU A 124 -17.16 -11.72 19.09
N THR A 125 -17.49 -12.36 17.96
CA THR A 125 -17.64 -13.82 17.89
C THR A 125 -16.33 -14.54 18.21
N LEU A 126 -15.19 -14.03 17.73
CA LEU A 126 -13.87 -14.60 18.00
C LEU A 126 -13.48 -14.44 19.49
N GLN A 127 -13.88 -13.35 20.13
CA GLN A 127 -13.64 -13.11 21.55
C GLN A 127 -14.44 -14.05 22.48
N LEU A 128 -15.50 -14.68 21.99
CA LEU A 128 -16.27 -15.68 22.76
C LEU A 128 -15.56 -17.04 22.83
N ILE A 129 -14.48 -17.26 22.06
CA ILE A 129 -13.76 -18.54 22.06
C ILE A 129 -13.03 -18.71 23.40
N PRO A 130 -13.29 -19.78 24.17
CA PRO A 130 -12.58 -20.04 25.42
C PRO A 130 -11.07 -20.14 25.21
N GLY A 131 -10.30 -19.42 26.04
CA GLY A 131 -8.83 -19.42 25.95
C GLY A 131 -8.24 -18.40 24.97
N ILE A 132 -9.04 -17.48 24.43
CA ILE A 132 -8.54 -16.42 23.54
C ILE A 132 -7.62 -15.43 24.25
N ASP A 133 -7.86 -15.07 25.52
CA ASP A 133 -7.03 -14.07 26.22
C ASP A 133 -5.58 -14.53 26.43
N PRO A 134 -5.30 -15.77 26.91
CA PRO A 134 -3.94 -16.30 26.92
C PRO A 134 -3.29 -16.35 25.54
N LEU A 135 -4.07 -16.63 24.48
CA LEU A 135 -3.57 -16.63 23.10
C LEU A 135 -3.23 -15.23 22.61
N LEU A 136 -4.03 -14.21 22.95
CA LEU A 136 -3.73 -12.81 22.65
C LEU A 136 -2.46 -12.36 23.37
N LYS A 137 -2.31 -12.71 24.65
CA LYS A 137 -1.07 -12.47 25.38
C LYS A 137 0.11 -13.17 24.72
N LYS A 138 -0.07 -14.42 24.29
CA LYS A 138 0.99 -15.17 23.62
C LYS A 138 1.30 -14.62 22.23
N ALA A 139 0.33 -14.09 21.50
CA ALA A 139 0.52 -13.43 20.22
C ALA A 139 1.35 -12.14 20.35
N LEU A 140 1.23 -11.43 21.47
CA LEU A 140 2.12 -10.30 21.81
C LEU A 140 3.57 -10.77 22.07
N GLU A 141 3.75 -11.92 22.73
CA GLU A 141 5.07 -12.48 23.03
C GLU A 141 5.75 -13.16 21.82
N ILE A 142 4.97 -13.89 21.00
CA ILE A 142 5.43 -14.59 19.79
C ILE A 142 5.18 -13.67 18.61
N THR A 143 6.04 -12.68 18.44
CA THR A 143 5.99 -11.84 17.26
C THR A 143 7.01 -12.35 16.24
N GLY A 144 6.54 -12.99 15.16
CA GLY A 144 7.33 -13.22 13.94
C GLY A 144 7.80 -11.93 13.26
N GLU A 145 7.51 -10.78 13.88
CA GLU A 145 7.98 -9.44 13.55
C GLU A 145 9.48 -9.38 13.28
N THR A 146 10.29 -10.01 14.12
CA THR A 146 11.74 -9.94 13.97
C THR A 146 12.17 -10.59 12.65
N TYR A 147 11.59 -11.73 12.30
CA TYR A 147 11.91 -12.40 11.03
C TYR A 147 11.49 -11.55 9.83
N LEU A 148 10.23 -11.10 9.79
CA LEU A 148 9.74 -10.32 8.66
C LEU A 148 10.47 -8.98 8.55
N ARG A 149 10.69 -8.28 9.67
CA ARG A 149 11.42 -7.01 9.67
C ARG A 149 12.85 -7.19 9.21
N VAL A 150 13.58 -8.19 9.70
CA VAL A 150 14.95 -8.47 9.23
C VAL A 150 14.94 -8.73 7.73
N MET A 151 14.00 -9.53 7.25
CA MET A 151 13.90 -9.89 5.84
C MET A 151 13.58 -8.68 4.94
N PHE A 152 12.68 -7.78 5.34
CA PHE A 152 12.40 -6.53 4.60
C PHE A 152 13.47 -5.46 4.81
N THR A 153 14.18 -5.46 5.94
CA THR A 153 15.35 -4.60 6.13
C THR A 153 16.50 -5.04 5.22
N ALA A 154 16.65 -6.35 4.99
CA ALA A 154 17.69 -6.91 4.14
C ALA A 154 17.37 -6.79 2.63
N ASN A 155 16.09 -6.95 2.24
CA ASN A 155 15.68 -7.01 0.83
C ASN A 155 14.90 -5.77 0.34
N GLY A 156 14.55 -4.86 1.23
CA GLY A 156 13.72 -3.69 0.94
C GLY A 156 14.44 -2.37 1.21
N VAL A 157 13.78 -1.29 0.83
CA VAL A 157 14.27 0.09 1.00
C VAL A 157 13.43 0.76 2.09
N LYS A 158 14.05 1.10 3.23
CA LYS A 158 13.36 1.81 4.32
C LYS A 158 13.07 3.26 3.93
N VAL A 159 11.81 3.67 4.01
CA VAL A 159 11.40 5.06 3.76
C VAL A 159 11.78 5.93 4.95
N SER A 160 12.23 7.16 4.67
CA SER A 160 12.56 8.17 5.67
C SER A 160 12.38 9.58 5.08
N GLU A 161 12.52 10.62 5.92
CA GLU A 161 12.55 12.01 5.45
C GLU A 161 13.62 12.29 4.37
N LYS A 162 14.66 11.46 4.28
CA LYS A 162 15.75 11.61 3.29
C LYS A 162 15.65 10.61 2.13
N GLN A 163 14.82 9.57 2.27
CA GLN A 163 14.70 8.48 1.31
C GLN A 163 13.22 8.23 1.01
N CYS A 164 12.79 8.61 -0.19
CA CYS A 164 11.37 8.73 -0.56
C CYS A 164 10.61 9.70 0.37
N PRO A 165 11.05 10.98 0.44
CA PRO A 165 10.51 11.97 1.38
C PRO A 165 9.02 12.23 1.22
N ASP A 166 8.48 12.06 0.01
CA ASP A 166 7.06 12.26 -0.26
C ASP A 166 6.21 11.12 0.32
N LEU A 167 6.69 9.87 0.29
CA LEU A 167 6.02 8.73 0.93
C LEU A 167 6.06 8.85 2.45
N HIS A 168 7.19 9.28 3.01
CA HIS A 168 7.28 9.62 4.44
C HIS A 168 6.24 10.68 4.81
N ALA A 169 6.14 11.75 4.01
CA ALA A 169 5.15 12.80 4.24
C ALA A 169 3.70 12.32 4.11
N LYS A 170 3.39 11.39 3.19
CA LYS A 170 2.06 10.77 3.08
C LYS A 170 1.73 9.93 4.33
N LEU A 171 2.71 9.20 4.86
CA LEU A 171 2.56 8.44 6.10
C LEU A 171 2.28 9.36 7.29
N GLU A 172 3.05 10.45 7.44
CA GLU A 172 2.82 11.46 8.48
C GLU A 172 1.40 12.06 8.36
N VAL A 173 0.98 12.41 7.15
CA VAL A 173 -0.37 12.92 6.89
C VAL A 173 -1.43 11.94 7.37
N ALA A 174 -1.29 10.66 7.03
CA ALA A 174 -2.27 9.64 7.39
C ALA A 174 -2.31 9.39 8.91
N CYS A 175 -1.15 9.24 9.56
CA CYS A 175 -1.05 9.10 11.03
C CYS A 175 -1.65 10.29 11.76
N GLN A 176 -1.29 11.52 11.38
CA GLN A 176 -1.85 12.74 11.98
C GLN A 176 -3.36 12.84 11.78
N THR A 177 -3.86 12.34 10.65
CA THR A 177 -5.30 12.37 10.37
C THR A 177 -6.06 11.37 11.21
N LEU A 178 -5.55 10.16 11.39
CA LEU A 178 -6.20 9.11 12.20
C LEU A 178 -5.90 9.24 13.71
N GLY A 179 -5.03 10.16 14.12
CA GLY A 179 -4.64 10.31 15.54
C GLY A 179 -3.63 9.26 16.01
N ILE A 180 -2.94 8.58 15.10
CA ILE A 180 -1.90 7.60 15.42
C ILE A 180 -0.64 8.36 15.84
N ARG A 181 -0.22 8.17 17.10
CA ARG A 181 0.87 8.94 17.72
C ARG A 181 2.25 8.49 17.26
N GLU A 182 2.43 7.18 17.12
CA GLU A 182 3.70 6.59 16.73
C GLU A 182 3.69 6.30 15.22
N LEU A 183 4.66 6.88 14.52
CA LEU A 183 4.82 6.65 13.08
C LEU A 183 5.39 5.25 12.86
N PRO A 184 4.66 4.32 12.22
CA PRO A 184 5.19 2.99 11.94
C PRO A 184 6.32 3.07 10.91
N GLU A 185 7.19 2.07 10.88
CA GLU A 185 8.20 1.99 9.82
C GLU A 185 7.54 1.70 8.48
N LEU A 186 8.10 2.24 7.39
CA LEU A 186 7.61 2.03 6.03
C LEU A 186 8.75 1.52 5.16
N TYR A 187 8.52 0.44 4.42
CA TYR A 187 9.49 -0.17 3.51
C TYR A 187 8.92 -0.26 2.09
N LEU A 188 9.80 -0.16 1.11
CA LEU A 188 9.53 -0.51 -0.29
C LEU A 188 10.14 -1.86 -0.60
N SER A 189 9.42 -2.69 -1.36
CA SER A 189 9.95 -3.97 -1.83
C SER A 189 9.45 -4.25 -3.25
N VAL A 190 10.22 -4.99 -4.05
CA VAL A 190 9.83 -5.34 -5.42
C VAL A 190 9.03 -6.64 -5.44
N THR A 191 9.47 -7.62 -4.64
CA THR A 191 8.90 -8.96 -4.61
C THR A 191 8.18 -9.20 -3.30
N ASN A 192 7.16 -10.06 -3.32
CA ASN A 192 6.56 -10.57 -2.11
C ASN A 192 7.31 -11.86 -1.67
N PRO A 193 8.18 -11.79 -0.66
CA PRO A 193 9.01 -12.91 -0.20
C PRO A 193 8.20 -14.00 0.53
N LEU A 194 6.94 -13.72 0.91
CA LEU A 194 6.07 -14.66 1.61
C LEU A 194 5.24 -15.55 0.67
N GLY A 195 5.46 -15.44 -0.64
CA GLY A 195 4.62 -16.10 -1.63
C GLY A 195 3.25 -15.42 -1.79
N GLY A 196 2.56 -15.76 -2.86
CA GLY A 196 1.36 -15.08 -3.36
C GLY A 196 1.61 -14.62 -4.79
N GLY A 197 1.12 -15.41 -5.75
CA GLY A 197 1.44 -15.32 -7.18
C GLY A 197 0.95 -14.08 -7.93
N GLY A 198 0.83 -12.93 -7.28
CA GLY A 198 0.59 -11.65 -7.92
C GLY A 198 1.89 -10.97 -8.35
N LEU A 199 1.82 -10.09 -9.35
CA LEU A 199 2.91 -9.24 -9.85
C LEU A 199 3.35 -8.15 -8.83
N GLY A 200 3.34 -8.42 -7.52
CA GLY A 200 3.67 -7.43 -6.49
C GLY A 200 2.69 -6.26 -6.45
N PHE A 201 1.44 -6.43 -6.90
CA PHE A 201 0.42 -5.38 -6.83
C PHE A 201 -0.31 -5.40 -5.48
N ASN A 202 0.43 -5.15 -4.40
CA ASN A 202 -0.10 -5.26 -3.05
C ASN A 202 0.59 -4.28 -2.07
N ALA A 203 0.07 -4.20 -0.87
CA ALA A 203 0.74 -3.69 0.31
C ALA A 203 0.40 -4.64 1.47
N PHE A 204 1.15 -4.56 2.57
CA PHE A 204 0.69 -5.20 3.79
C PHE A 204 1.30 -4.52 5.02
N THR A 205 0.64 -4.75 6.14
CA THR A 205 1.10 -4.35 7.46
C THR A 205 1.40 -5.58 8.29
N SER A 206 2.49 -5.51 9.05
CA SER A 206 2.84 -6.54 10.02
C SER A 206 3.40 -5.93 11.29
N GLY A 207 3.33 -6.71 12.35
CA GLY A 207 3.82 -6.35 13.67
C GLY A 207 2.77 -5.74 14.57
N VAL A 208 2.63 -6.36 15.73
CA VAL A 208 1.70 -6.04 16.79
C VAL A 208 2.31 -4.99 17.72
N GLU A 209 3.54 -5.20 18.21
CA GLU A 209 4.18 -4.26 19.14
C GLU A 209 4.83 -3.09 18.41
N ARG A 210 5.56 -3.38 17.32
CA ARG A 210 6.20 -2.36 16.49
C ARG A 210 5.68 -2.48 15.06
N PRO A 211 4.50 -1.97 14.74
CA PRO A 211 3.95 -2.13 13.40
C PRO A 211 4.86 -1.51 12.34
N PHE A 212 4.91 -2.16 11.18
CA PHE A 212 5.55 -1.64 9.98
C PHE A 212 4.71 -1.97 8.75
N ILE A 213 4.84 -1.12 7.75
CA ILE A 213 4.10 -1.20 6.49
C ILE A 213 5.11 -1.50 5.38
N VAL A 214 4.72 -2.35 4.44
CA VAL A 214 5.47 -2.61 3.22
C VAL A 214 4.59 -2.26 2.03
N LEU A 215 5.12 -1.40 1.14
CA LEU A 215 4.51 -1.12 -0.15
C LEU A 215 5.32 -1.81 -1.24
N PHE A 216 4.64 -2.56 -2.10
CA PHE A 216 5.32 -3.15 -3.24
C PHE A 216 5.41 -2.15 -4.40
N THR A 217 6.59 -2.01 -5.02
CA THR A 217 6.83 -0.99 -6.05
C THR A 217 5.89 -1.12 -7.27
N PRO A 218 5.50 -2.33 -7.75
CA PRO A 218 4.55 -2.43 -8.86
C PRO A 218 3.18 -1.83 -8.56
N LEU A 219 2.78 -1.77 -7.28
CA LEU A 219 1.58 -1.06 -6.84
C LEU A 219 1.74 0.44 -7.05
N ILE A 220 2.79 1.02 -6.46
CA ILE A 220 3.03 2.48 -6.46
C ILE A 220 3.16 3.03 -7.89
N GLU A 221 3.82 2.29 -8.79
CA GLU A 221 4.05 2.70 -10.18
C GLU A 221 2.77 2.90 -11.00
N ARG A 222 1.63 2.34 -10.55
CA ARG A 222 0.35 2.40 -11.27
C ARG A 222 -0.68 3.27 -10.57
N LEU A 223 -0.34 3.79 -9.39
CA LEU A 223 -1.22 4.61 -8.56
C LEU A 223 -0.81 6.08 -8.61
N ASP A 224 -1.80 6.95 -8.55
CA ASP A 224 -1.60 8.38 -8.34
C ASP A 224 -1.22 8.65 -6.87
N ASP A 225 -0.53 9.76 -6.59
CA ASP A 225 -0.10 10.12 -5.22
C ASP A 225 -1.21 10.03 -4.16
N ILE A 226 -2.44 10.38 -4.51
CA ILE A 226 -3.59 10.33 -3.59
C ILE A 226 -4.12 8.91 -3.37
N GLU A 227 -3.96 8.02 -4.36
CA GLU A 227 -4.29 6.60 -4.22
C GLU A 227 -3.21 5.87 -3.42
N VAL A 228 -1.94 6.27 -3.57
CA VAL A 228 -0.85 5.78 -2.68
C VAL A 228 -1.11 6.19 -1.24
N LEU A 229 -1.59 7.42 -0.98
CA LEU A 229 -2.06 7.83 0.34
C LEU A 229 -3.21 6.94 0.82
N ALA A 230 -4.16 6.59 -0.05
CA ALA A 230 -5.27 5.70 0.30
C ALA A 230 -4.78 4.30 0.73
N VAL A 231 -3.79 3.74 0.03
CA VAL A 231 -3.16 2.47 0.41
C VAL A 231 -2.46 2.58 1.77
N ILE A 232 -1.62 3.60 1.97
CA ILE A 232 -0.95 3.81 3.27
C ILE A 232 -1.98 3.97 4.40
N ALA A 233 -3.07 4.71 4.16
CA ALA A 233 -4.12 4.91 5.14
C ALA A 233 -4.94 3.63 5.41
N HIS A 234 -5.13 2.79 4.40
CA HIS A 234 -5.75 1.47 4.55
C HIS A 234 -4.88 0.58 5.45
N GLU A 235 -3.57 0.52 5.19
CA GLU A 235 -2.61 -0.21 6.01
C GLU A 235 -2.57 0.29 7.47
N LEU A 236 -2.58 1.61 7.67
CA LEU A 236 -2.74 2.21 9.00
C LEU A 236 -4.08 1.86 9.66
N GLY A 237 -5.12 1.58 8.89
CA GLY A 237 -6.39 1.07 9.38
C GLY A 237 -6.24 -0.25 10.13
N HIS A 238 -5.37 -1.16 9.67
CA HIS A 238 -5.08 -2.42 10.38
C HIS A 238 -4.38 -2.17 11.71
N ILE A 239 -3.51 -1.18 11.78
CA ILE A 239 -2.82 -0.78 13.02
C ILE A 239 -3.82 -0.17 13.99
N HIS A 240 -4.59 0.82 13.52
CA HIS A 240 -5.52 1.56 14.35
C HIS A 240 -6.64 0.68 14.92
N CYS A 241 -7.15 -0.29 14.15
CA CYS A 241 -8.17 -1.23 14.60
C CYS A 241 -7.60 -2.46 15.34
N HIS A 242 -6.29 -2.53 15.57
CA HIS A 242 -5.61 -3.68 16.18
C HIS A 242 -5.83 -5.03 15.46
N HIS A 243 -6.08 -5.02 14.15
CA HIS A 243 -6.33 -6.23 13.36
C HIS A 243 -5.13 -7.20 13.37
N LEU A 244 -3.91 -6.69 13.50
CA LEU A 244 -2.69 -7.51 13.49
C LEU A 244 -2.61 -8.45 14.70
N LEU A 245 -2.99 -7.97 15.88
CA LEU A 245 -3.01 -8.77 17.11
C LEU A 245 -3.95 -9.97 16.95
N TYR A 246 -5.18 -9.70 16.52
CA TYR A 246 -6.19 -10.73 16.35
C TYR A 246 -5.86 -11.69 15.22
N LYS A 247 -5.23 -11.21 14.14
CA LYS A 247 -4.73 -12.06 13.05
C LYS A 247 -3.68 -13.04 13.54
N VAL A 248 -2.68 -12.58 14.30
CA VAL A 248 -1.63 -13.45 14.84
C VAL A 248 -2.23 -14.46 15.83
N ALA A 249 -3.14 -14.03 16.71
CA ALA A 249 -3.79 -14.93 17.66
C ALA A 249 -4.64 -16.00 16.96
N ALA A 250 -5.38 -15.62 15.92
CA ALA A 250 -6.14 -16.51 15.07
C ALA A 250 -5.25 -17.55 14.36
N GLU A 251 -4.14 -17.10 13.76
CA GLU A 251 -3.18 -17.98 13.10
C GLU A 251 -2.52 -18.95 14.08
N LEU A 252 -2.16 -18.48 15.28
CA LEU A 252 -1.60 -19.32 16.33
C LEU A 252 -2.60 -20.38 16.80
N LEU A 253 -3.87 -19.99 17.03
CA LEU A 253 -4.94 -20.93 17.38
C LEU A 253 -5.09 -22.01 16.31
N PHE A 254 -5.13 -21.60 15.04
CA PHE A 254 -5.23 -22.52 13.92
C PHE A 254 -4.03 -23.47 13.83
N GLN A 255 -2.80 -22.97 13.99
CA GLN A 255 -1.58 -23.78 13.94
C GLN A 255 -1.53 -24.80 15.08
N LEU A 256 -1.83 -24.37 16.31
CA LEU A 256 -1.84 -25.27 17.48
C LEU A 256 -2.93 -26.34 17.34
N GLY A 257 -4.13 -25.95 16.90
CA GLY A 257 -5.23 -26.89 16.66
C GLY A 257 -4.91 -27.89 15.54
N SER A 258 -4.36 -27.42 14.42
CA SER A 258 -3.95 -28.26 13.30
C SER A 258 -2.85 -29.24 13.69
N TYR A 259 -1.86 -28.77 14.45
CA TYR A 259 -0.80 -29.63 14.97
C TYR A 259 -1.34 -30.72 15.92
N ALA A 260 -2.24 -30.36 16.84
CA ALA A 260 -2.88 -31.32 17.73
C ALA A 260 -3.69 -32.37 16.96
N LEU A 261 -4.45 -31.96 15.94
CA LEU A 261 -5.22 -32.87 15.08
C LEU A 261 -4.33 -33.76 14.22
N SER A 262 -3.21 -33.23 13.71
CA SER A 262 -2.25 -34.02 12.91
C SER A 262 -1.59 -35.16 13.70
N ARG A 263 -1.60 -35.07 15.03
CA ARG A 263 -1.08 -36.08 15.97
C ARG A 263 -2.13 -37.10 16.39
N ALA A 264 -3.41 -36.85 16.12
CA ALA A 264 -4.47 -37.79 16.43
C ALA A 264 -4.43 -38.98 15.47
N PRO A 265 -4.84 -40.19 15.90
CA PRO A 265 -4.89 -41.38 15.04
C PRO A 265 -6.09 -41.31 14.08
N LEU A 266 -6.16 -40.25 13.28
CA LEU A 266 -7.22 -40.00 12.31
C LEU A 266 -6.74 -40.38 10.89
N PRO A 267 -7.64 -40.82 10.00
CA PRO A 267 -7.30 -41.04 8.60
C PRO A 267 -6.76 -39.76 7.92
N PRO A 268 -5.87 -39.88 6.92
CA PRO A 268 -5.38 -38.74 6.14
C PRO A 268 -6.54 -37.89 5.58
N GLY A 269 -6.41 -36.57 5.67
CA GLY A 269 -7.42 -35.61 5.19
C GLY A 269 -8.57 -35.30 6.17
N VAL A 270 -8.78 -36.11 7.21
CA VAL A 270 -9.81 -35.84 8.24
C VAL A 270 -9.42 -34.62 9.08
N SER A 271 -8.13 -34.45 9.40
CA SER A 271 -7.63 -33.26 10.10
C SER A 271 -7.93 -31.97 9.33
N ASP A 272 -7.78 -31.99 8.01
CA ASP A 272 -8.01 -30.82 7.16
C ASP A 272 -9.50 -30.49 7.08
N LEU A 273 -10.36 -31.52 6.99
CA LEU A 273 -11.81 -31.34 7.02
C LEU A 273 -12.30 -30.71 8.33
N LEU A 274 -11.72 -31.11 9.46
CA LEU A 274 -12.09 -30.60 10.78
C LEU A 274 -11.58 -29.17 11.03
N THR A 275 -10.43 -28.80 10.46
CA THR A 275 -9.82 -27.48 10.64
C THR A 275 -10.33 -26.44 9.63
N TRP A 276 -10.90 -26.88 8.50
CA TRP A 276 -11.41 -26.01 7.44
C TRP A 276 -12.45 -24.97 7.90
N PRO A 277 -13.45 -25.30 8.74
CA PRO A 277 -14.42 -24.31 9.23
C PRO A 277 -13.76 -23.19 10.04
N VAL A 278 -12.79 -23.55 10.89
CA VAL A 278 -12.02 -22.57 11.69
C VAL A 278 -11.21 -21.67 10.78
N ARG A 279 -10.46 -22.25 9.84
CA ARG A 279 -9.69 -21.47 8.84
C ARG A 279 -10.58 -20.51 8.05
N SER A 280 -11.73 -20.99 7.61
CA SER A 280 -12.68 -20.21 6.81
C SER A 280 -13.29 -19.07 7.62
N ALA A 281 -13.62 -19.30 8.90
CA ALA A 281 -14.09 -18.26 9.80
C ALA A 281 -13.02 -17.17 10.01
N LEU A 282 -11.76 -17.56 10.22
CA LEU A 282 -10.65 -16.63 10.39
C LEU A 282 -10.39 -15.78 9.14
N LEU A 283 -10.37 -16.41 7.95
CA LEU A 283 -10.22 -15.70 6.67
C LEU A 283 -11.43 -14.78 6.41
N THR A 284 -12.63 -15.23 6.75
CA THR A 284 -13.85 -14.42 6.62
C THR A 284 -13.79 -13.21 7.54
N TRP A 285 -13.35 -13.34 8.79
CA TRP A 285 -13.14 -12.21 9.69
C TRP A 285 -12.11 -11.24 9.12
N TYR A 286 -10.94 -11.74 8.67
CA TYR A 286 -9.91 -10.88 8.10
C TYR A 286 -10.39 -10.10 6.87
N GLN A 287 -11.25 -10.70 6.04
CA GLN A 287 -11.92 -9.99 4.94
C GLN A 287 -12.85 -8.88 5.41
N LYS A 288 -13.48 -9.00 6.58
CA LYS A 288 -14.32 -7.92 7.12
C LYS A 288 -13.46 -6.77 7.63
N ALA A 289 -12.31 -7.07 8.21
CA ALA A 289 -11.33 -6.09 8.66
C ALA A 289 -10.89 -5.14 7.51
N GLU A 290 -10.78 -5.64 6.28
CA GLU A 290 -10.49 -4.84 5.07
C GLU A 290 -11.51 -3.71 4.84
N LEU A 291 -12.79 -3.94 5.16
CA LEU A 291 -13.85 -2.94 5.00
C LEU A 291 -13.69 -1.79 6.02
N SER A 292 -13.23 -2.09 7.23
CA SER A 292 -12.87 -1.09 8.23
C SER A 292 -11.65 -0.27 7.79
N CYS A 293 -10.65 -0.93 7.19
CA CYS A 293 -9.47 -0.29 6.64
C CYS A 293 -9.81 0.62 5.44
N ASP A 294 -10.77 0.25 4.60
CA ASP A 294 -11.30 1.15 3.55
C ASP A 294 -11.95 2.41 4.13
N ARG A 295 -12.71 2.28 5.22
CA ARG A 295 -13.27 3.46 5.90
C ARG A 295 -12.19 4.35 6.49
N ALA A 296 -11.13 3.77 7.08
CA ALA A 296 -9.96 4.53 7.53
C ALA A 296 -9.30 5.30 6.37
N ALA A 297 -9.09 4.63 5.22
CA ALA A 297 -8.56 5.26 4.03
C ALA A 297 -9.44 6.42 3.54
N GLN A 298 -10.77 6.25 3.51
CA GLN A 298 -11.68 7.31 3.11
C GLN A 298 -11.66 8.52 4.06
N LEU A 299 -11.48 8.32 5.38
CA LEU A 299 -11.29 9.40 6.35
C LEU A 299 -9.99 10.18 6.14
N VAL A 300 -8.93 9.49 5.69
CA VAL A 300 -7.65 10.15 5.38
C VAL A 300 -7.71 10.88 4.04
N VAL A 301 -8.27 10.26 3.01
CA VAL A 301 -8.20 10.81 1.65
C VAL A 301 -9.23 11.92 1.44
N GLN A 302 -10.43 11.77 2.01
CA GLN A 302 -11.52 12.76 1.98
C GLN A 302 -12.01 13.14 0.58
N GLU A 303 -11.80 12.26 -0.39
CA GLU A 303 -12.29 12.40 -1.76
C GLU A 303 -13.08 11.12 -2.13
N PRO A 304 -14.40 11.22 -2.43
CA PRO A 304 -15.27 10.04 -2.58
C PRO A 304 -14.85 9.04 -3.68
N HIS A 305 -14.19 9.53 -4.72
CA HIS A 305 -13.87 8.74 -5.91
C HIS A 305 -12.52 8.02 -5.83
N VAL A 306 -11.65 8.35 -4.86
CA VAL A 306 -10.28 7.82 -4.85
C VAL A 306 -10.27 6.32 -4.59
N LEU A 307 -11.01 5.86 -3.58
CA LEU A 307 -11.05 4.44 -3.23
C LEU A 307 -11.69 3.61 -4.34
N THR A 308 -12.76 4.11 -4.97
CA THR A 308 -13.44 3.38 -6.04
C THR A 308 -12.58 3.29 -7.31
N LYS A 309 -11.79 4.32 -7.64
CA LYS A 309 -10.77 4.28 -8.70
C LYS A 309 -9.61 3.35 -8.34
N LEU A 310 -9.13 3.39 -7.10
CA LEU A 310 -8.11 2.45 -6.61
C LEU A 310 -8.56 0.99 -6.78
N MET A 311 -9.79 0.65 -6.35
CA MET A 311 -10.35 -0.70 -6.52
C MET A 311 -10.52 -1.08 -7.99
N MET A 312 -10.88 -0.13 -8.86
CA MET A 312 -10.95 -0.35 -10.31
C MET A 312 -9.57 -0.68 -10.88
N LYS A 313 -8.52 0.05 -10.47
CA LYS A 313 -7.12 -0.22 -10.84
C LYS A 313 -6.64 -1.58 -10.33
N LEU A 314 -7.03 -1.97 -9.11
CA LEU A 314 -6.77 -3.31 -8.54
C LEU A 314 -7.44 -4.43 -9.33
N ALA A 315 -8.67 -4.21 -9.80
CA ALA A 315 -9.40 -5.21 -10.58
C ALA A 315 -8.96 -5.29 -12.05
N GLY A 316 -8.71 -4.14 -12.70
CA GLY A 316 -8.46 -4.06 -14.14
C GLY A 316 -6.99 -3.88 -14.55
N GLY A 317 -6.08 -3.71 -13.58
CA GLY A 317 -4.64 -3.63 -13.81
C GLY A 317 -4.23 -2.53 -14.78
N THR A 318 -3.37 -2.88 -15.75
CA THR A 318 -2.76 -1.93 -16.69
C THR A 318 -3.73 -1.32 -17.70
N LEU A 319 -4.96 -1.84 -17.83
CA LEU A 319 -5.97 -1.36 -18.78
C LEU A 319 -6.76 -0.15 -18.27
N THR A 320 -6.32 0.48 -17.17
CA THR A 320 -7.04 1.57 -16.50
C THR A 320 -7.47 2.70 -17.43
N SER A 321 -6.67 3.06 -18.44
CA SER A 321 -7.02 4.12 -19.41
C SER A 321 -8.23 3.80 -20.30
N ARG A 322 -8.64 2.52 -20.35
CA ARG A 322 -9.81 2.03 -21.10
C ARG A 322 -11.00 1.72 -20.20
N LEU A 323 -10.85 1.85 -18.88
CA LEU A 323 -11.92 1.55 -17.92
C LEU A 323 -12.80 2.77 -17.71
N ASN A 324 -14.11 2.54 -17.66
CA ASN A 324 -15.08 3.56 -17.28
C ASN A 324 -15.40 3.42 -15.79
N HIS A 325 -15.09 4.47 -15.03
CA HIS A 325 -15.30 4.50 -13.57
C HIS A 325 -16.78 4.41 -13.19
N GLU A 326 -17.67 5.07 -13.94
CA GLU A 326 -19.11 5.04 -13.69
C GLU A 326 -19.70 3.65 -13.95
N GLU A 327 -19.22 2.94 -14.98
CA GLU A 327 -19.61 1.55 -15.24
C GLU A 327 -19.15 0.61 -14.12
N PHE A 328 -17.96 0.86 -13.55
CA PHE A 328 -17.48 0.08 -12.41
C PHE A 328 -18.30 0.33 -11.14
N ILE A 329 -18.76 1.57 -10.92
CA ILE A 329 -19.70 1.92 -9.84
C ILE A 329 -21.07 1.24 -10.08
N ALA A 330 -21.58 1.30 -11.32
CA ALA A 330 -22.83 0.63 -11.69
C ALA A 330 -22.75 -0.88 -11.48
N GLN A 331 -21.61 -1.50 -11.84
CA GLN A 331 -21.33 -2.90 -11.57
C GLN A 331 -21.36 -3.21 -10.06
N ALA A 332 -20.84 -2.32 -9.21
CA ALA A 332 -20.87 -2.52 -7.76
C ALA A 332 -22.29 -2.47 -7.19
N ARG A 333 -23.10 -1.52 -7.65
CA ARG A 333 -24.52 -1.42 -7.27
C ARG A 333 -25.32 -2.63 -7.75
N ALA A 334 -25.07 -3.11 -8.97
CA ALA A 334 -25.73 -4.30 -9.52
C ALA A 334 -25.30 -5.58 -8.79
N PHE A 335 -24.02 -5.72 -8.45
CA PHE A 335 -23.51 -6.83 -7.65
C PHE A 335 -24.21 -6.90 -6.30
N ASP A 336 -24.33 -5.75 -5.63
CA ASP A 336 -24.98 -5.63 -4.33
C ASP A 336 -26.46 -6.05 -4.37
N GLN A 337 -27.22 -5.52 -5.33
CA GLN A 337 -28.64 -5.88 -5.50
C GLN A 337 -28.84 -7.36 -5.82
N ARG A 338 -27.98 -7.95 -6.65
CA ARG A 338 -28.00 -9.40 -6.93
C ARG A 338 -27.68 -10.20 -5.69
N ASN A 339 -26.68 -9.77 -4.93
CA ASN A 339 -26.30 -10.38 -3.68
C ASN A 339 -27.36 -10.17 -2.59
N GLU A 340 -28.25 -9.17 -2.65
CA GLU A 340 -29.37 -9.08 -1.71
C GLU A 340 -30.54 -9.98 -2.13
N SER A 341 -30.84 -10.03 -3.43
CA SER A 341 -32.03 -10.70 -3.98
C SER A 341 -31.88 -12.20 -4.24
N ASN A 342 -30.67 -12.72 -4.48
CA ASN A 342 -30.46 -14.11 -4.86
C ASN A 342 -29.59 -14.87 -3.84
N PHE A 343 -30.21 -15.81 -3.12
CA PHE A 343 -29.54 -16.65 -2.14
C PHE A 343 -28.39 -17.50 -2.74
N VAL A 344 -28.54 -17.97 -3.97
CA VAL A 344 -27.49 -18.78 -4.63
C VAL A 344 -26.28 -17.93 -4.95
N ASP A 345 -26.49 -16.71 -5.48
CA ASP A 345 -25.39 -15.77 -5.75
C ASP A 345 -24.69 -15.34 -4.44
N ARG A 346 -25.45 -15.18 -3.34
CA ARG A 346 -24.88 -14.97 -1.99
C ARG A 346 -23.99 -16.08 -1.52
N PHE A 347 -24.49 -17.31 -1.64
CA PHE A 347 -23.77 -18.50 -1.23
C PHE A 347 -22.45 -18.62 -2.00
N TRP A 348 -22.49 -18.47 -3.33
CA TRP A 348 -21.29 -18.53 -4.15
C TRP A 348 -20.33 -17.38 -3.88
N THR A 349 -20.84 -16.16 -3.69
CA THR A 349 -20.02 -15.00 -3.31
C THR A 349 -19.27 -15.28 -2.01
N TRP A 350 -19.98 -15.77 -0.99
CA TRP A 350 -19.38 -16.14 0.29
C TRP A 350 -18.33 -17.24 0.11
N GLN A 351 -18.66 -18.35 -0.56
CA GLN A 351 -17.74 -19.47 -0.76
C GLN A 351 -16.46 -19.02 -1.49
N ILE A 352 -16.61 -18.34 -2.63
CA ILE A 352 -15.48 -17.90 -3.45
C ILE A 352 -14.63 -16.85 -2.70
N ALA A 353 -15.25 -16.06 -1.81
CA ALA A 353 -14.54 -15.13 -0.95
C ALA A 353 -13.78 -15.86 0.16
N SER A 354 -14.33 -16.89 0.84
CA SER A 354 -13.74 -17.56 2.01
C SER A 354 -12.34 -18.14 1.83
N GLY A 355 -11.86 -18.33 0.60
CA GLY A 355 -10.48 -18.75 0.29
C GLY A 355 -9.47 -17.61 0.05
N ARG A 356 -9.89 -16.34 0.13
CA ARG A 356 -9.07 -15.16 -0.19
C ARG A 356 -8.69 -14.38 1.06
N THR A 357 -7.54 -13.71 1.02
CA THR A 357 -7.11 -12.77 2.07
C THR A 357 -7.82 -11.42 1.96
N HIS A 358 -8.24 -11.01 0.76
CA HIS A 358 -8.94 -9.76 0.52
C HIS A 358 -10.31 -10.04 -0.12
N PRO A 359 -11.37 -9.29 0.24
CA PRO A 359 -12.64 -9.33 -0.46
C PRO A 359 -12.49 -8.94 -1.94
N PHE A 360 -13.50 -9.27 -2.73
CA PHE A 360 -13.57 -8.77 -4.10
C PHE A 360 -13.54 -7.23 -4.12
N PRO A 361 -12.75 -6.61 -5.02
CA PRO A 361 -12.74 -5.15 -5.17
C PRO A 361 -14.16 -4.57 -5.37
N ILE A 362 -15.01 -5.28 -6.11
CA ILE A 362 -16.38 -4.82 -6.38
C ILE A 362 -17.26 -4.79 -5.11
N TRP A 363 -17.04 -5.72 -4.18
CA TRP A 363 -17.75 -5.72 -2.91
C TRP A 363 -17.27 -4.56 -2.03
N ARG A 364 -15.96 -4.32 -1.96
CA ARG A 364 -15.38 -3.17 -1.25
C ARG A 364 -15.94 -1.85 -1.76
N VAL A 365 -16.11 -1.71 -3.08
CA VAL A 365 -16.77 -0.55 -3.71
C VAL A 365 -18.21 -0.41 -3.25
N SER A 366 -19.01 -1.49 -3.23
CA SER A 366 -20.38 -1.43 -2.73
C SER A 366 -20.45 -0.92 -1.29
N GLU A 367 -19.64 -1.51 -0.39
CA GLU A 367 -19.66 -1.16 1.04
C GLU A 367 -19.19 0.27 1.31
N ILE A 368 -18.14 0.74 0.61
CA ILE A 368 -17.65 2.10 0.81
C ILE A 368 -18.61 3.15 0.25
N LEU A 369 -19.32 2.85 -0.84
CA LEU A 369 -20.38 3.72 -1.37
C LEU A 369 -21.53 3.83 -0.37
N LYS A 370 -22.03 2.72 0.17
CA LYS A 370 -23.07 2.72 1.22
C LYS A 370 -22.66 3.60 2.41
N TRP A 371 -21.41 3.50 2.85
CA TRP A 371 -20.93 4.27 4.00
C TRP A 371 -20.70 5.76 3.72
N THR A 372 -20.21 6.11 2.52
CA THR A 372 -19.95 7.50 2.12
C THR A 372 -21.23 8.26 1.79
N GLU A 373 -22.24 7.57 1.25
CA GLU A 373 -23.55 8.14 0.92
C GLU A 373 -24.45 8.27 2.18
N SER A 374 -24.24 7.44 3.20
CA SER A 374 -25.00 7.46 4.46
C SER A 374 -24.76 8.71 5.32
N GLU A 375 -25.84 9.27 5.87
CA GLU A 375 -25.80 10.40 6.82
C GLU A 375 -25.22 10.00 8.18
N ASP A 376 -25.46 8.76 8.61
CA ASP A 376 -25.02 8.24 9.92
C ASP A 376 -23.59 7.67 9.89
N GLY A 377 -23.01 7.53 8.69
CA GLY A 377 -21.66 7.00 8.46
C GLY A 377 -20.61 8.10 8.28
N TYR A 378 -20.01 8.14 7.09
CA TYR A 378 -18.91 9.06 6.76
C TYR A 378 -19.30 10.52 6.99
N LYS A 379 -20.49 10.93 6.54
CA LYS A 379 -20.95 12.31 6.62
C LYS A 379 -21.07 12.81 8.06
N LYS A 380 -21.50 11.95 8.99
CA LYS A 380 -21.53 12.26 10.43
C LYS A 380 -20.15 12.64 10.95
N LEU A 381 -19.12 11.85 10.61
CA LEU A 381 -17.75 12.10 11.04
C LEU A 381 -17.17 13.36 10.38
N MET A 382 -17.59 13.67 9.15
CA MET A 382 -17.13 14.85 8.42
C MET A 382 -17.79 16.16 8.86
N LYS A 383 -18.94 16.13 9.56
CA LYS A 383 -19.60 17.33 10.12
C LYS A 383 -18.77 17.92 11.27
N PRO A 384 -18.41 19.21 11.25
CA PRO A 384 -17.64 19.83 12.34
C PRO A 384 -18.29 19.49 13.68
N ALA A 385 -17.49 19.11 14.69
CA ALA A 385 -18.05 18.98 16.04
C ALA A 385 -18.71 20.31 16.37
N ALA A 386 -20.02 20.30 16.67
CA ALA A 386 -20.68 21.49 17.18
C ALA A 386 -19.84 21.96 18.36
N LEU A 387 -19.36 23.21 18.33
CA LEU A 387 -18.68 23.82 19.46
C LEU A 387 -19.57 23.55 20.67
N ALA A 388 -19.11 22.67 21.57
CA ALA A 388 -19.76 22.48 22.84
C ALA A 388 -19.66 23.85 23.52
N THR A 389 -20.76 24.59 23.48
CA THR A 389 -20.94 25.82 24.22
C THR A 389 -20.77 25.42 25.68
N LEU A 390 -19.56 25.65 26.22
CA LEU A 390 -19.32 25.61 27.64
C LEU A 390 -20.10 26.80 28.21
N SER A 391 -21.34 26.52 28.62
CA SER A 391 -22.17 27.39 29.46
C SER A 391 -21.80 27.21 30.92
#